data_AF-A0A1F6VJE5-F1
#
_entry.id   AF-A0A1F6VJE5-F1
#
_cell.length_a   1.000
_cell.length_b   1.000
_cell.length_c   1.000
_cell.angle_alpha   90.00
_cell.angle_beta   90.00
_cell.angle_gamma   90.00
#
_symmetry.space_group_name_H-M   'P 1'
#
loop_
_entity.id
_entity.type
_entity.pdbx_description
1 polymer ?
#
loop_
_entity_poly.entity_id
_entity_poly.type
_entity_poly.pdbx_seq_one_letter_code
_entity_poly.pdbx_strand_id
1 'polypeptide(L)'
;MMKLEKTPENFIEVEGVRFYGSPDKKLSKNEIYSVDLPLDSELHILRHLSSLEKEFRQKLIGQKMINPYTGQETIINEEYIDSQISTAGGKFNQEQKRLNSPEKIKEIVIQGAEKIIESKDIQWFRKGKQKRCIFSVTFTPELKQNFELDPNIPIGFSNLVKITKELENLTYQKQRGEKEEADQQATKFIQLENPPATETITAVFAWFDNRDNPQLFAVHPGIITPPFPNAKFQSAEELEYNKKFWDQHAFVETKTKTKE
;
A
#
# COMPACT_ATOMS: atom_id res chain seq x y z
N MET A 1 -15.30 1.78 -33.06
CA MET A 1 -13.97 1.36 -32.56
C MET A 1 -14.10 -0.04 -31.98
N MET A 2 -13.48 -1.05 -32.59
CA MET A 2 -13.33 -2.36 -31.96
C MET A 2 -12.41 -2.20 -30.75
N LYS A 3 -12.89 -2.53 -29.54
CA LYS A 3 -12.03 -2.68 -28.37
C LYS A 3 -11.13 -3.88 -28.66
N LEU A 4 -9.83 -3.65 -28.84
CA LEU A 4 -8.85 -4.73 -28.82
C LEU A 4 -8.97 -5.40 -27.44
N GLU A 5 -9.48 -6.64 -27.42
CA GLU A 5 -9.45 -7.45 -26.21
C GLU A 5 -7.99 -7.68 -25.85
N LYS A 6 -7.58 -7.18 -24.67
CA LYS A 6 -6.24 -7.46 -24.15
C LYS A 6 -6.17 -8.95 -23.85
N THR A 7 -5.23 -9.65 -24.47
CA THR A 7 -4.94 -11.06 -24.19
C THR A 7 -4.65 -11.25 -22.69
N PRO A 8 -5.05 -12.37 -22.08
CA PRO A 8 -4.69 -12.65 -20.69
C PRO A 8 -3.18 -12.60 -20.51
N GLU A 9 -2.70 -11.74 -19.61
CA GLU A 9 -1.32 -11.78 -19.14
C GLU A 9 -1.15 -13.01 -18.23
N ASN A 10 0.04 -13.62 -18.22
CA ASN A 10 0.41 -14.55 -17.15
C ASN A 10 0.18 -13.88 -15.77
N PHE A 11 -0.01 -14.66 -14.71
CA PHE A 11 -0.04 -14.11 -13.36
C PHE A 11 0.89 -14.90 -12.44
N ILE A 12 1.33 -14.22 -11.39
CA ILE A 12 1.93 -14.86 -10.21
C ILE A 12 0.94 -14.77 -9.05
N GLU A 13 1.05 -15.69 -8.09
CA GLU A 13 0.28 -15.64 -6.86
C GLU A 13 1.20 -15.29 -5.70
N VAL A 14 0.82 -14.25 -4.94
CA VAL A 14 1.53 -13.84 -3.72
C VAL A 14 0.52 -13.88 -2.59
N GLU A 15 0.72 -14.81 -1.64
CA GLU A 15 -0.17 -15.02 -0.49
C GLU A 15 -1.65 -15.16 -0.88
N GLY A 16 -1.94 -15.91 -1.95
CA GLY A 16 -3.30 -16.13 -2.45
C GLY A 16 -3.87 -15.01 -3.33
N VAL A 17 -3.10 -13.95 -3.59
CA VAL A 17 -3.51 -12.83 -4.45
C VAL A 17 -2.80 -12.90 -5.80
N ARG A 18 -3.59 -12.89 -6.89
CA ARG A 18 -3.05 -12.86 -8.26
C ARG A 18 -2.57 -11.47 -8.66
N PHE A 19 -1.34 -11.42 -9.17
CA PHE A 19 -0.76 -10.26 -9.82
C PHE A 19 -0.41 -10.61 -11.27
N TYR A 20 -1.07 -9.92 -12.20
CA TYR A 20 -0.86 -10.13 -13.63
C TYR A 20 0.48 -9.52 -14.06
N GLY A 21 1.30 -10.34 -14.69
CA GLY A 21 2.67 -10.08 -15.11
C GLY A 21 3.43 -11.39 -15.30
N SER A 22 4.57 -11.30 -15.97
CA SER A 22 5.44 -12.47 -16.16
C SER A 22 6.43 -12.58 -15.00
N PRO A 23 6.63 -13.78 -14.41
CA PRO A 23 7.69 -13.96 -13.42
C PRO A 23 9.05 -13.61 -14.04
N ASP A 24 9.93 -13.06 -13.21
CA ASP A 24 11.32 -12.73 -13.55
C ASP A 24 12.24 -13.45 -12.54
N LYS A 25 13.37 -12.86 -12.16
CA LYS A 25 14.27 -13.42 -11.15
C LYS A 25 13.77 -13.24 -9.71
N LYS A 26 14.31 -14.08 -8.81
CA LYS A 26 14.19 -13.89 -7.37
C LYS A 26 14.76 -12.54 -6.95
N LEU A 27 14.15 -11.93 -5.94
CA LEU A 27 14.72 -10.77 -5.26
C LEU A 27 16.08 -11.15 -4.67
N SER A 28 17.06 -10.26 -4.73
CA SER A 28 18.40 -10.47 -4.16
C SER A 28 18.68 -9.53 -2.98
N LYS A 29 19.61 -9.92 -2.09
CA LYS A 29 20.01 -9.06 -0.96
C LYS A 29 20.53 -7.69 -1.41
N ASN A 30 21.34 -7.64 -2.47
CA ASN A 30 21.86 -6.38 -3.00
C ASN A 30 20.73 -5.46 -3.47
N GLU A 31 19.69 -6.01 -4.11
CA GLU A 31 18.53 -5.23 -4.55
C GLU A 31 17.76 -4.66 -3.35
N ILE A 32 17.58 -5.45 -2.28
CA ILE A 32 16.92 -5.00 -1.05
C ILE A 32 17.63 -3.78 -0.45
N TYR A 33 18.96 -3.83 -0.31
CA TYR A 33 19.72 -2.72 0.27
C TYR A 33 19.84 -1.50 -0.66
N SER A 34 19.72 -1.70 -1.97
CA SER A 34 19.72 -0.62 -2.96
C SER A 34 18.38 0.11 -3.08
N VAL A 35 17.33 -0.33 -2.37
CA VAL A 35 16.00 0.28 -2.48
C VAL A 35 16.05 1.77 -2.12
N ASP A 36 15.58 2.61 -3.03
CA ASP A 36 15.44 4.04 -2.85
C ASP A 36 14.08 4.43 -2.25
N LEU A 37 14.03 5.64 -1.67
CA LEU A 37 12.79 6.25 -1.17
C LEU A 37 12.63 7.68 -1.73
N PRO A 38 12.21 7.81 -2.99
CA PRO A 38 11.96 9.12 -3.58
C PRO A 38 10.70 9.78 -3.02
N LEU A 39 10.56 11.08 -3.28
CA LEU A 39 9.49 11.92 -2.73
C LEU A 39 8.08 11.37 -2.98
N ASP A 40 7.80 10.86 -4.18
CA ASP A 40 6.50 10.26 -4.50
C ASP A 40 6.18 9.04 -3.62
N SER A 41 7.20 8.24 -3.32
CA SER A 41 7.10 7.12 -2.40
C SER A 41 6.93 7.61 -0.95
N GLU A 42 7.71 8.60 -0.50
CA GLU A 42 7.54 9.21 0.84
C GLU A 42 6.09 9.70 1.04
N LEU A 43 5.54 10.41 0.05
CA LEU A 43 4.18 10.93 0.09
C LEU A 43 3.11 9.83 0.06
N HIS A 44 3.34 8.74 -0.68
CA HIS A 44 2.46 7.58 -0.63
C HIS A 44 2.43 6.99 0.79
N ILE A 45 3.58 6.88 1.46
CA ILE A 45 3.69 6.37 2.83
C ILE A 45 2.96 7.29 3.83
N LEU A 46 2.93 8.61 3.60
CA LEU A 46 2.17 9.53 4.47
C LEU A 46 0.69 9.15 4.57
N ARG A 47 0.11 8.58 3.51
CA ARG A 47 -1.28 8.08 3.51
C ARG A 47 -1.50 6.93 4.49
N HIS A 48 -0.43 6.32 5.00
CA HIS A 48 -0.46 5.23 5.97
C HIS A 48 0.02 5.66 7.36
N LEU A 49 0.34 6.93 7.55
CA LEU A 49 0.61 7.50 8.87
C LEU A 49 -0.66 8.14 9.44
N SER A 50 -0.77 8.16 10.77
CA SER A 50 -1.83 8.91 11.48
C SER A 50 -1.35 10.29 11.94
N SER A 51 -0.04 10.50 11.99
CA SER A 51 0.59 11.78 12.27
C SER A 51 1.96 11.83 11.63
N LEU A 52 2.59 13.01 11.61
CA LEU A 52 3.91 13.19 11.00
C LEU A 52 4.77 14.05 11.92
N GLU A 53 6.02 13.64 12.13
CA GLU A 53 6.98 14.41 12.93
C GLU A 53 7.17 15.81 12.33
N LYS A 54 7.28 16.82 13.20
CA LYS A 54 7.35 18.24 12.80
C LYS A 54 8.54 18.52 11.87
N GLU A 55 9.68 17.93 12.16
CA GLU A 55 10.90 18.10 11.36
C GLU A 55 10.73 17.55 9.94
N PHE A 56 10.09 16.38 9.81
CA PHE A 56 9.82 15.78 8.51
C PHE A 56 8.75 16.56 7.73
N ARG A 57 7.71 17.09 8.40
CA ARG A 57 6.78 18.05 7.77
C ARG A 57 7.52 19.24 7.15
N GLN A 58 8.44 19.84 7.90
CA GLN A 58 9.23 20.98 7.42
C GLN A 58 10.14 20.62 6.24
N LYS A 59 10.71 19.41 6.22
CA LYS A 59 11.49 18.88 5.09
C LYS A 59 10.66 18.84 3.79
N LEU A 60 9.38 18.49 3.86
CA LEU A 60 8.51 18.31 2.69
C LEU A 60 7.99 19.63 2.10
N ILE A 61 7.70 20.61 2.95
CA ILE A 61 7.08 21.87 2.53
C ILE A 61 7.97 22.60 1.52
N GLY A 62 7.36 23.06 0.41
CA GLY A 62 8.04 23.77 -0.67
C GLY A 62 8.69 22.86 -1.71
N GLN A 63 8.78 21.54 -1.47
CA GLN A 63 9.20 20.61 -2.52
C GLN A 63 8.15 20.54 -3.63
N LYS A 64 8.61 20.27 -4.85
CA LYS A 64 7.78 20.18 -6.05
C LYS A 64 7.62 18.74 -6.49
N MET A 65 6.40 18.38 -6.83
CA MET A 65 6.07 17.08 -7.42
C MET A 65 5.32 17.29 -8.73
N ILE A 66 5.62 16.47 -9.72
CA ILE A 66 4.88 16.42 -10.98
C ILE A 66 4.05 15.14 -10.98
N ASN A 67 2.73 15.25 -11.13
CA ASN A 67 1.88 14.09 -11.30
C ASN A 67 2.24 13.39 -12.62
N PRO A 68 2.66 12.11 -12.62
CA PRO A 68 3.15 11.44 -13.82
C PRO A 68 2.04 11.17 -14.85
N TYR A 69 0.77 11.23 -14.45
CA TYR A 69 -0.39 10.98 -15.32
C TYR A 69 -0.96 12.26 -15.92
N THR A 70 -0.98 13.36 -15.16
CA THR A 70 -1.57 14.64 -15.60
C THR A 70 -0.52 15.67 -16.00
N GLY A 71 0.74 15.47 -15.63
CA GLY A 71 1.83 16.46 -15.78
C GLY A 71 1.67 17.67 -14.87
N GLN A 72 0.67 17.69 -13.98
CA GLN A 72 0.40 18.83 -13.11
C GLN A 72 1.47 18.93 -12.02
N GLU A 73 2.07 20.11 -11.90
CA GLU A 73 2.96 20.46 -10.80
C GLU A 73 2.14 20.76 -9.55
N THR A 74 2.53 20.17 -8.42
CA THR A 74 2.01 20.46 -7.08
C THR A 74 3.16 20.87 -6.18
N ILE A 75 3.04 22.03 -5.53
CA ILE A 75 3.95 22.46 -4.47
C ILE A 75 3.38 21.93 -3.16
N ILE A 76 4.20 21.22 -2.40
CA ILE A 76 3.78 20.63 -1.14
C ILE A 76 3.63 21.72 -0.08
N ASN A 77 2.44 21.79 0.52
CA ASN A 77 2.11 22.66 1.65
C ASN A 77 1.44 21.83 2.77
N GLU A 78 1.11 22.49 3.89
CA GLU A 78 0.47 21.81 5.04
C GLU A 78 -0.87 21.15 4.66
N GLU A 79 -1.72 21.85 3.91
CA GLU A 79 -3.01 21.31 3.45
C GLU A 79 -2.84 20.04 2.62
N TYR A 80 -1.84 20.01 1.74
CA TYR A 80 -1.51 18.81 0.97
C TYR A 80 -1.09 17.66 1.88
N ILE A 81 -0.20 17.90 2.84
CA ILE A 81 0.25 16.86 3.80
C ILE A 81 -0.94 16.32 4.60
N ASP A 82 -1.79 17.21 5.12
CA ASP A 82 -2.98 16.83 5.88
C ASP A 82 -3.97 16.05 5.02
N SER A 83 -4.14 16.42 3.75
CA SER A 83 -4.96 15.65 2.81
C SER A 83 -4.42 14.22 2.61
N GLN A 84 -3.10 14.04 2.50
CA GLN A 84 -2.49 12.71 2.38
C GLN A 84 -2.73 11.89 3.66
N ILE A 85 -2.48 12.47 4.83
CA ILE A 85 -2.67 11.79 6.14
C ILE A 85 -4.16 11.47 6.38
N SER A 86 -5.09 12.30 5.91
CA SER A 86 -6.53 12.04 6.05
C SER A 86 -7.05 10.92 5.15
N THR A 87 -6.26 10.44 4.20
CA THR A 87 -6.67 9.40 3.25
C THR A 87 -7.04 8.10 3.98
N ALA A 88 -8.23 7.58 3.67
CA ALA A 88 -8.69 6.29 4.17
C ALA A 88 -7.80 5.15 3.65
N GLY A 89 -7.36 4.29 4.57
CA GLY A 89 -6.42 3.20 4.30
C GLY A 89 -5.78 2.72 5.59
N GLY A 90 -5.06 1.59 5.56
CA GLY A 90 -4.39 1.05 6.75
C GLY A 90 -3.42 2.07 7.35
N LYS A 91 -3.40 2.17 8.68
CA LYS A 91 -2.60 3.16 9.41
C LYS A 91 -1.61 2.50 10.35
N PHE A 92 -0.34 2.91 10.29
CA PHE A 92 0.66 2.49 11.26
C PHE A 92 0.32 3.04 12.64
N ASN A 93 0.51 2.22 13.67
CA ASN A 93 0.28 2.66 15.04
C ASN A 93 1.35 3.68 15.42
N GLN A 94 0.93 4.91 15.76
CA GLN A 94 1.86 6.00 16.07
C GLN A 94 2.61 5.79 17.38
N GLU A 95 2.12 4.91 18.26
CA GLU A 95 2.84 4.53 19.47
C GLU A 95 4.09 3.68 19.14
N GLN A 96 4.14 3.04 17.96
CA GLN A 96 5.36 2.43 17.43
C GLN A 96 6.30 3.51 16.88
N LYS A 97 7.23 4.00 17.71
CA LYS A 97 8.18 5.08 17.35
C LYS A 97 9.07 4.77 16.14
N ARG A 98 9.29 3.49 15.80
CA ARG A 98 10.01 3.05 14.60
C ARG A 98 9.16 3.06 13.33
N LEU A 99 7.85 3.35 13.42
CA LEU A 99 6.90 3.33 12.29
C LEU A 99 6.20 4.69 12.08
N ASN A 100 6.82 5.77 12.56
CA ASN A 100 6.23 7.12 12.53
C ASN A 100 6.83 8.05 11.45
N SER A 101 7.78 7.57 10.65
CA SER A 101 8.34 8.30 9.51
C SER A 101 8.63 7.37 8.32
N PRO A 102 8.59 7.88 7.07
CA PRO A 102 8.89 7.09 5.89
C PRO A 102 10.27 6.42 5.91
N GLU A 103 11.31 7.11 6.38
CA GLU A 103 12.67 6.56 6.44
C GLU A 103 12.77 5.39 7.43
N LYS A 104 12.21 5.53 8.64
CA LYS A 104 12.23 4.45 9.64
C LYS A 104 11.41 3.25 9.17
N ILE A 105 10.27 3.48 8.51
CA ILE A 105 9.47 2.41 7.89
C ILE A 105 10.28 1.69 6.82
N LYS A 106 11.00 2.42 5.95
CA LYS A 106 11.87 1.81 4.95
C LYS A 106 12.93 0.92 5.59
N GLU A 107 13.59 1.36 6.67
CA GLU A 107 14.57 0.54 7.39
C GLU A 107 13.95 -0.78 7.87
N ILE A 108 12.77 -0.71 8.50
CA ILE A 108 12.03 -1.89 8.97
C ILE A 108 11.65 -2.82 7.81
N VAL A 109 11.21 -2.27 6.67
CA VAL A 109 10.88 -3.05 5.48
C VAL A 109 12.11 -3.73 4.88
N ILE A 110 13.26 -3.05 4.82
CA ILE A 110 14.52 -3.60 4.32
C ILE A 110 14.98 -4.77 5.19
N GLN A 111 15.02 -4.56 6.52
CA GLN A 111 15.38 -5.60 7.48
C GLN A 111 14.39 -6.79 7.41
N GLY A 112 13.10 -6.49 7.27
CA GLY A 112 12.05 -7.50 7.14
C GLY A 112 12.22 -8.33 5.87
N ALA A 113 12.44 -7.67 4.73
CA ALA A 113 12.71 -8.31 3.44
C ALA A 113 13.93 -9.22 3.51
N GLU A 114 15.01 -8.77 4.16
CA GLU A 114 16.23 -9.57 4.35
C GLU A 114 15.95 -10.86 5.13
N LYS A 115 15.09 -10.82 6.14
CA LYS A 115 14.74 -12.02 6.93
C LYS A 115 13.90 -13.02 6.13
N ILE A 116 13.00 -12.53 5.27
CA ILE A 116 12.06 -13.41 4.56
C ILE A 116 12.61 -13.91 3.22
N ILE A 117 13.60 -13.24 2.61
CA ILE A 117 14.14 -13.65 1.30
C ILE A 117 14.78 -15.05 1.32
N GLU A 118 15.28 -15.50 2.48
CA GLU A 118 15.89 -16.83 2.64
C GLU A 118 14.85 -17.93 2.82
N SER A 119 13.66 -17.59 3.35
CA SER A 119 12.62 -18.54 3.75
C SER A 119 11.39 -18.53 2.83
N LYS A 120 11.20 -17.48 2.04
CA LYS A 120 10.09 -17.31 1.09
C LYS A 120 10.61 -17.21 -0.33
N ASP A 121 9.80 -17.68 -1.29
CA ASP A 121 10.08 -17.51 -2.70
C ASP A 121 9.61 -16.13 -3.19
N ILE A 122 10.36 -15.09 -2.83
CA ILE A 122 10.05 -13.71 -3.20
C ILE A 122 10.72 -13.39 -4.53
N GLN A 123 9.91 -13.03 -5.53
CA GLN A 123 10.38 -12.80 -6.89
C GLN A 123 9.86 -11.50 -7.48
N TRP A 124 10.65 -10.97 -8.41
CA TRP A 124 10.20 -9.94 -9.30
C TRP A 124 9.21 -10.52 -10.31
N PHE A 125 8.22 -9.72 -10.67
CA PHE A 125 7.39 -9.95 -11.85
C PHE A 125 7.33 -8.67 -12.70
N ARG A 126 7.27 -8.85 -14.01
CA ARG A 126 7.27 -7.76 -14.98
C ARG A 126 5.86 -7.55 -15.53
N LYS A 127 5.40 -6.30 -15.50
CA LYS A 127 4.17 -5.84 -16.17
C LYS A 127 4.49 -4.61 -17.01
N GLY A 128 4.64 -4.79 -18.33
CA GLY A 128 5.15 -3.73 -19.21
C GLY A 128 6.59 -3.32 -18.87
N LYS A 129 6.84 -2.02 -18.71
CA LYS A 129 8.19 -1.42 -18.45
C LYS A 129 8.56 -1.30 -16.97
N GLN A 130 7.84 -2.01 -16.11
CA GLN A 130 8.07 -2.02 -14.67
C GLN A 130 8.20 -3.45 -14.17
N LYS A 131 9.13 -3.66 -13.23
CA LYS A 131 9.16 -4.83 -12.36
C LYS A 131 8.55 -4.46 -11.01
N ARG A 132 7.85 -5.41 -10.40
CA ARG A 132 7.36 -5.29 -9.03
C ARG A 132 7.72 -6.53 -8.25
N CYS A 133 7.93 -6.33 -6.96
CA CYS A 133 8.14 -7.38 -5.99
C CYS A 133 7.24 -7.03 -4.80
N ILE A 134 6.32 -7.93 -4.47
CA ILE A 134 5.31 -7.73 -3.44
C ILE A 134 5.52 -8.78 -2.38
N PHE A 135 5.53 -8.38 -1.12
CA PHE A 135 5.69 -9.28 0.00
C PHE A 135 5.11 -8.67 1.27
N SER A 136 4.86 -9.55 2.25
CA SER A 136 4.43 -9.15 3.57
C SER A 136 5.32 -9.76 4.65
N VAL A 137 5.58 -8.96 5.68
CA VAL A 137 6.31 -9.32 6.89
C VAL A 137 5.32 -9.33 8.05
N THR A 138 5.12 -10.49 8.67
CA THR A 138 4.28 -10.65 9.86
C THR A 138 5.16 -10.64 11.10
N PHE A 139 4.86 -9.75 12.04
CA PHE A 139 5.65 -9.51 13.24
C PHE A 139 5.09 -10.26 14.45
N THR A 140 5.81 -11.29 14.90
CA THR A 140 5.59 -11.89 16.23
C THR A 140 6.13 -10.96 17.32
N PRO A 141 5.75 -11.13 18.60
CA PRO A 141 6.33 -10.36 19.71
C PRO A 141 7.86 -10.42 19.76
N GLU A 142 8.44 -11.59 19.50
CA GLU A 142 9.90 -11.78 19.40
C GLU A 142 10.50 -11.00 18.23
N LEU A 143 9.87 -11.07 17.05
CA LEU A 143 10.35 -10.33 15.89
C LEU A 143 10.26 -8.82 16.10
N LYS A 144 9.22 -8.33 16.79
CA LYS A 144 9.11 -6.91 17.16
C LYS A 144 10.30 -6.45 18.00
N GLN A 145 10.68 -7.22 19.02
CA GLN A 145 11.84 -6.90 19.87
C GLN A 145 13.14 -6.82 19.05
N ASN A 146 13.36 -7.75 18.12
CA ASN A 146 14.51 -7.75 17.22
C ASN A 146 14.60 -6.52 16.30
N PHE A 147 13.47 -5.85 16.09
CA PHE A 147 13.32 -4.67 15.23
C PHE A 147 13.10 -3.38 16.04
N GLU A 148 13.34 -3.42 17.37
CA GLU A 148 13.13 -2.30 18.29
C GLU A 148 11.68 -1.76 18.29
N LEU A 149 10.73 -2.63 17.99
CA LEU A 149 9.29 -2.38 18.08
C LEU A 149 8.76 -2.86 19.43
N ASP A 150 7.78 -2.16 19.99
CA ASP A 150 7.17 -2.59 21.25
C ASP A 150 6.34 -3.87 21.01
N PRO A 151 6.62 -4.98 21.71
CA PRO A 151 5.95 -6.26 21.49
C PRO A 151 4.45 -6.22 21.80
N ASN A 152 3.99 -5.30 22.66
CA ASN A 152 2.61 -5.21 23.14
C ASN A 152 1.76 -4.24 22.33
N ILE A 153 2.38 -3.44 21.46
CA ILE A 153 1.70 -2.46 20.62
C ILE A 153 1.54 -3.07 19.22
N PRO A 154 0.34 -3.10 18.62
CA PRO A 154 0.18 -3.62 17.27
C PRO A 154 0.96 -2.77 16.25
N ILE A 155 1.45 -3.39 15.17
CA ILE A 155 2.13 -2.67 14.07
C ILE A 155 1.26 -1.56 13.50
N GLY A 156 -0.03 -1.83 13.34
CA GLY A 156 -0.99 -0.86 12.85
C GLY A 156 -2.41 -1.40 12.85
N PHE A 157 -3.24 -0.78 12.03
CA PHE A 157 -4.65 -1.12 11.90
C PHE A 157 -4.98 -1.38 10.42
N SER A 158 -5.57 -2.54 10.14
CA SER A 158 -6.06 -2.88 8.81
C SER A 158 -7.41 -2.22 8.60
N ASN A 159 -7.44 -1.19 7.76
CA ASN A 159 -8.68 -0.55 7.36
C ASN A 159 -9.30 -1.23 6.14
N LEU A 160 -9.07 -2.53 5.97
CA LEU A 160 -9.73 -3.40 5.01
C LEU A 160 -10.15 -4.67 5.73
N VAL A 161 -11.43 -5.00 5.62
CA VAL A 161 -12.02 -6.20 6.22
C VAL A 161 -12.77 -7.01 5.17
N LYS A 162 -12.75 -8.33 5.33
CA LYS A 162 -13.63 -9.21 4.55
C LYS A 162 -15.06 -9.02 5.04
N ILE A 163 -15.97 -8.82 4.11
CA ILE A 163 -17.40 -8.70 4.39
C ILE A 163 -17.92 -10.08 4.77
N THR A 164 -18.29 -10.23 6.03
CA THR A 164 -19.02 -11.40 6.52
C THR A 164 -20.52 -11.13 6.45
N LYS A 165 -21.35 -12.17 6.65
CA LYS A 165 -22.82 -12.02 6.64
C LYS A 165 -23.30 -11.03 7.70
N GLU A 166 -22.60 -10.94 8.82
CA GLU A 166 -22.91 -10.03 9.92
C GLU A 166 -22.60 -8.56 9.57
N LEU A 167 -21.58 -8.34 8.72
CA LEU A 167 -21.15 -7.00 8.33
C LEU A 167 -21.85 -6.47 7.08
N GLU A 168 -22.49 -7.33 6.27
CA GLU A 168 -23.07 -6.97 4.98
C GLU A 168 -24.04 -5.79 5.06
N ASN A 169 -24.96 -5.81 6.03
CA ASN A 169 -25.96 -4.75 6.24
C ASN A 169 -25.37 -3.44 6.82
N LEU A 170 -24.12 -3.46 7.27
CA LEU A 170 -23.41 -2.29 7.76
C LEU A 170 -22.56 -1.63 6.66
N THR A 171 -22.45 -2.27 5.49
CA THR A 171 -21.69 -1.72 4.38
C THR A 171 -22.49 -0.70 3.59
N TYR A 172 -21.81 0.36 3.14
CA TYR A 172 -22.34 1.33 2.19
C TYR A 172 -21.32 1.58 1.09
N GLN A 173 -21.76 2.12 -0.04
CA GLN A 173 -20.87 2.46 -1.15
C GLN A 173 -20.58 3.95 -1.15
N LYS A 174 -19.30 4.30 -1.37
CA LYS A 174 -18.84 5.67 -1.56
C LYS A 174 -17.77 5.66 -2.64
N GLN A 175 -17.67 6.76 -3.38
CA GLN A 175 -16.55 6.97 -4.28
C GLN A 175 -15.28 7.20 -3.46
N ARG A 176 -14.22 6.44 -3.75
CA ARG A 176 -12.92 6.66 -3.12
C ARG A 176 -12.17 7.75 -3.89
N GLY A 177 -11.38 8.58 -3.20
CA GLY A 177 -10.54 9.60 -3.83
C GLY A 177 -11.30 10.75 -4.52
N GLU A 178 -10.62 11.87 -4.73
CA GLU A 178 -11.26 13.08 -5.26
C GLU A 178 -11.01 13.28 -6.77
N LYS A 179 -9.90 12.77 -7.34
CA LYS A 179 -9.40 13.25 -8.66
C LYS A 179 -8.63 12.24 -9.55
N GLU A 180 -8.34 11.00 -9.13
CA GLU A 180 -7.62 10.03 -9.98
C GLU A 180 -8.59 9.08 -10.73
N GLU A 181 -8.36 8.80 -12.02
CA GLU A 181 -9.20 7.88 -12.84
C GLU A 181 -9.29 6.46 -12.23
N ALA A 182 -8.27 6.02 -11.48
CA ALA A 182 -8.27 4.74 -10.79
C ALA A 182 -9.16 4.72 -9.53
N ASP A 183 -9.50 5.90 -9.01
CA ASP A 183 -10.21 6.07 -7.74
C ASP A 183 -11.73 6.25 -7.93
N GLN A 184 -12.23 6.48 -9.16
CA GLN A 184 -13.66 6.68 -9.45
C GLN A 184 -14.57 5.43 -9.30
N GLN A 185 -14.21 4.50 -8.43
CA GLN A 185 -14.97 3.28 -8.18
C GLN A 185 -15.83 3.43 -6.94
N ALA A 186 -17.09 3.02 -7.06
CA ALA A 186 -17.92 2.75 -5.90
C ALA A 186 -17.29 1.61 -5.12
N THR A 187 -16.68 1.95 -3.98
CA THR A 187 -16.05 0.99 -3.08
C THR A 187 -16.91 0.85 -1.84
N LYS A 188 -16.92 -0.35 -1.24
CA LYS A 188 -17.66 -0.61 -0.01
C LYS A 188 -16.88 -0.08 1.18
N PHE A 189 -17.60 0.56 2.08
CA PHE A 189 -17.11 1.07 3.35
C PHE A 189 -17.96 0.52 4.48
N ILE A 190 -17.38 0.45 5.67
CA ILE A 190 -18.06 0.13 6.92
C ILE A 190 -17.55 1.09 8.00
N GLN A 191 -18.45 1.58 8.84
CA GLN A 191 -18.06 2.37 10.00
C GLN A 191 -17.85 1.47 11.20
N LEU A 192 -16.62 1.41 11.71
CA LEU A 192 -16.29 0.71 12.95
C LEU A 192 -15.69 1.72 13.94
N GLU A 193 -15.94 1.51 15.23
CA GLU A 193 -15.30 2.33 16.27
C GLU A 193 -13.80 2.03 16.37
N ASN A 194 -13.44 0.76 16.21
CA ASN A 194 -12.06 0.29 16.28
C ASN A 194 -11.74 -0.56 15.05
N PRO A 195 -10.89 -0.09 14.13
CA PRO A 195 -10.42 -0.94 13.05
C PRO A 195 -9.59 -2.11 13.59
N PRO A 196 -9.60 -3.27 12.93
CA PRO A 196 -8.81 -4.43 13.37
C PRO A 196 -7.32 -4.10 13.44
N ALA A 197 -6.72 -4.40 14.59
CA ALA A 197 -5.27 -4.38 14.73
C ALA A 197 -4.63 -5.39 13.77
N THR A 198 -3.42 -5.09 13.31
CA THR A 198 -2.64 -5.99 12.47
C THR A 198 -1.18 -5.97 12.87
N GLU A 199 -0.54 -7.12 12.67
CA GLU A 199 0.88 -7.35 12.89
C GLU A 199 1.67 -7.47 11.59
N THR A 200 1.06 -7.11 10.46
CA THR A 200 1.68 -7.30 9.14
C THR A 200 1.97 -5.97 8.48
N ILE A 201 3.18 -5.85 7.93
CA ILE A 201 3.58 -4.80 6.98
C ILE A 201 3.61 -5.42 5.59
N THR A 202 2.84 -4.86 4.68
CA THR A 202 2.88 -5.20 3.25
C THR A 202 3.71 -4.15 2.53
N ALA A 203 4.64 -4.58 1.69
CA ALA A 203 5.51 -3.71 0.92
C ALA A 203 5.53 -4.10 -0.56
N VAL A 204 5.73 -3.09 -1.39
CA VAL A 204 5.92 -3.21 -2.83
C VAL A 204 7.22 -2.52 -3.20
N PHE A 205 8.21 -3.29 -3.62
CA PHE A 205 9.33 -2.73 -4.37
C PHE A 205 8.95 -2.64 -5.84
N ALA A 206 9.32 -1.55 -6.49
CA ALA A 206 9.16 -1.39 -7.92
C ALA A 206 10.47 -0.94 -8.58
N TRP A 207 10.75 -1.48 -9.75
CA TRP A 207 11.90 -1.10 -10.56
C TRP A 207 11.42 -0.67 -11.94
N PHE A 208 11.63 0.59 -12.26
CA PHE A 208 11.29 1.18 -13.55
C PHE A 208 12.51 1.11 -14.46
N ASP A 209 12.33 0.72 -15.72
CA ASP A 209 13.45 0.45 -16.65
C ASP A 209 14.41 1.66 -16.85
N ASN A 210 14.03 2.88 -16.44
CA ASN A 210 14.83 4.09 -16.51
C ASN A 210 15.53 4.47 -15.18
N ARG A 211 15.61 3.56 -14.21
CA ARG A 211 16.27 3.78 -12.92
C ARG A 211 17.33 2.73 -12.64
N ASP A 212 18.38 3.15 -11.95
CA ASP A 212 19.49 2.27 -11.56
C ASP A 212 19.11 1.35 -10.40
N ASN A 213 18.23 1.82 -9.51
CA ASN A 213 17.82 1.13 -8.30
C ASN A 213 16.29 0.89 -8.25
N PRO A 214 15.85 -0.17 -7.54
CA PRO A 214 14.45 -0.31 -7.15
C PRO A 214 14.06 0.79 -6.15
N GLN A 215 12.76 1.07 -6.03
CA GLN A 215 12.20 1.98 -5.03
C GLN A 215 11.16 1.28 -4.14
N LEU A 216 11.00 1.75 -2.91
CA LEU A 216 9.89 1.37 -2.03
C LEU A 216 8.62 2.06 -2.51
N PHE A 217 7.97 1.49 -3.51
CA PHE A 217 6.83 2.09 -4.21
C PHE A 217 5.60 2.25 -3.32
N ALA A 218 5.32 1.27 -2.48
CA ALA A 218 4.21 1.33 -1.54
C ALA A 218 4.54 0.51 -0.29
N VAL A 219 4.06 0.96 0.86
CA VAL A 219 4.09 0.19 2.10
C VAL A 219 2.92 0.59 2.98
N HIS A 220 2.25 -0.39 3.56
CA HIS A 220 1.13 -0.18 4.45
C HIS A 220 0.98 -1.34 5.43
N PRO A 221 0.37 -1.12 6.60
CA PRO A 221 -0.04 -2.23 7.45
C PRO A 221 -1.25 -2.96 6.84
N GLY A 222 -1.40 -4.24 7.18
CA GLY A 222 -2.52 -5.07 6.73
C GLY A 222 -2.11 -6.09 5.66
N ILE A 223 -3.04 -6.39 4.76
CA ILE A 223 -2.95 -7.53 3.83
C ILE A 223 -2.57 -7.10 2.42
N ILE A 224 -1.98 -8.01 1.65
CA ILE A 224 -1.81 -7.86 0.20
C ILE A 224 -3.19 -7.75 -0.47
N THR A 225 -3.32 -6.81 -1.40
CA THR A 225 -4.56 -6.60 -2.17
C THR A 225 -4.25 -6.55 -3.67
N PRO A 226 -5.15 -7.07 -4.52
CA PRO A 226 -5.03 -6.83 -5.96
C PRO A 226 -5.32 -5.36 -6.26
N PRO A 227 -4.85 -4.83 -7.40
CA PRO A 227 -5.20 -3.48 -7.83
C PRO A 227 -6.72 -3.28 -7.87
N PHE A 228 -7.19 -2.04 -7.77
CA PHE A 228 -8.59 -1.75 -8.06
C PHE A 228 -8.96 -2.20 -9.48
N PRO A 229 -10.21 -2.65 -9.69
CA PRO A 229 -10.73 -2.88 -11.02
C PRO A 229 -10.50 -1.64 -11.90
N ASN A 230 -10.05 -1.78 -13.14
CA ASN A 230 -9.93 -0.67 -14.08
C ASN A 230 -9.93 -1.19 -15.52
N ALA A 231 -11.07 -1.08 -16.18
CA ALA A 231 -11.29 -1.60 -17.53
C ALA A 231 -10.40 -0.94 -18.60
N LYS A 232 -9.77 0.22 -18.32
CA LYS A 232 -8.82 0.88 -19.22
C LYS A 232 -7.47 0.16 -19.23
N PHE A 233 -7.05 -0.36 -18.09
CA PHE A 233 -5.70 -0.89 -17.90
C PHE A 233 -5.65 -2.42 -17.80
N GLN A 234 -6.77 -3.08 -17.49
CA GLN A 234 -6.82 -4.53 -17.22
C GLN A 234 -7.42 -5.32 -18.38
N SER A 235 -7.05 -6.60 -18.50
CA SER A 235 -7.78 -7.57 -19.33
C SER A 235 -9.14 -7.87 -18.70
N ALA A 236 -10.04 -8.53 -19.45
CA ALA A 236 -11.35 -8.92 -18.93
C ALA A 236 -11.24 -9.86 -17.72
N GLU A 237 -10.32 -10.82 -17.76
CA GLU A 237 -10.05 -11.76 -16.67
C GLU A 237 -9.48 -11.07 -15.43
N GLU A 238 -8.46 -10.19 -15.60
CA GLU A 238 -7.89 -9.42 -14.50
C GLU A 238 -8.96 -8.54 -13.83
N LEU A 239 -9.79 -7.89 -14.65
CA LEU A 239 -10.87 -7.06 -14.17
C LEU A 239 -11.89 -7.86 -13.34
N GLU A 240 -12.31 -9.03 -13.82
CA GLU A 240 -13.27 -9.88 -13.12
C GLU A 240 -12.70 -10.41 -11.79
N TYR A 241 -11.45 -10.87 -11.79
CA TYR A 241 -10.77 -11.33 -10.58
C TYR A 241 -10.67 -10.21 -9.53
N ASN A 242 -10.23 -9.02 -9.94
CA ASN A 242 -10.11 -7.89 -9.03
C ASN A 242 -11.49 -7.46 -8.51
N LYS A 243 -12.53 -7.42 -9.35
CA LYS A 243 -13.89 -7.12 -8.90
C LYS A 243 -14.37 -8.09 -7.83
N LYS A 244 -14.22 -9.39 -8.07
CA LYS A 244 -14.61 -10.42 -7.09
C LYS A 244 -13.92 -10.24 -5.74
N PHE A 245 -12.64 -9.88 -5.74
CA PHE A 245 -11.93 -9.56 -4.49
C PHE A 245 -12.57 -8.35 -3.81
N TRP A 246 -12.69 -7.23 -4.51
CA TRP A 246 -13.17 -5.97 -3.91
C TRP A 246 -14.67 -5.99 -3.55
N ASP A 247 -15.48 -6.84 -4.19
CA ASP A 247 -16.89 -7.07 -3.82
C ASP A 247 -17.04 -7.77 -2.48
N GLN A 248 -16.01 -8.49 -2.03
CA GLN A 248 -15.97 -9.22 -0.76
C GLN A 248 -15.26 -8.46 0.35
N HIS A 249 -14.79 -7.24 0.11
CA HIS A 249 -14.05 -6.45 1.09
C HIS A 249 -14.64 -5.05 1.24
N ALA A 250 -14.52 -4.48 2.44
CA ALA A 250 -14.93 -3.12 2.73
C ALA A 250 -13.80 -2.37 3.44
N PHE A 251 -13.64 -1.10 3.09
CA PHE A 251 -12.77 -0.19 3.83
C PHE A 251 -13.40 0.18 5.17
N VAL A 252 -12.59 0.28 6.22
CA VAL A 252 -13.05 0.74 7.53
C VAL A 252 -12.87 2.25 7.62
N GLU A 253 -13.96 2.98 7.81
CA GLU A 253 -13.96 4.38 8.24
C GLU A 253 -14.14 4.40 9.77
N THR A 254 -13.17 4.97 10.49
CA THR A 254 -13.27 5.06 11.94
C THR A 254 -14.36 6.07 12.31
N LYS A 255 -15.34 5.65 13.10
CA LYS A 255 -16.39 6.56 13.58
C LYS A 255 -15.76 7.57 14.53
N THR A 256 -15.59 8.82 14.09
CA THR A 256 -15.15 9.90 14.98
C THR A 256 -16.22 10.03 16.07
N LYS A 257 -15.87 9.80 17.34
CA LYS A 257 -16.77 10.09 18.45
C LYS A 257 -17.18 11.56 18.32
N THR A 258 -18.43 11.82 17.95
CA THR A 258 -19.04 13.13 18.18
C THR A 258 -18.87 13.40 19.67
N LYS A 259 -18.14 14.46 20.01
CA LYS A 259 -18.09 14.96 21.38
C LYS A 259 -19.54 15.29 21.76
N GLU A 260 -20.14 14.46 22.62
CA GLU A 260 -21.34 14.81 23.37
C GLU A 260 -21.01 15.87 24.41
#